data_AF-A0A1F6QUW6-F1
#
_entry.id   AF-A0A1F6QUW6-F1
#
_cell.length_a   1.000
_cell.length_b   1.000
_cell.length_c   1.000
_cell.angle_alpha   90.00
_cell.angle_beta   90.00
_cell.angle_gamma   90.00
#
_symmetry.space_group_name_H-M   'P 1'
#
loop_
_entity.id
_entity.type
_entity.pdbx_description
1 polymer ?
#
loop_
_entity_poly.entity_id
_entity_poly.type
_entity_poly.pdbx_seq_one_letter_code
_entity_poly.pdbx_strand_id
1 'polypeptide(L)'
;MSWKKFLKPDWRKIIVFIFLFLISSSYRIDPKGINDYFYEISIEYYFWGLPIPFYSCMFLEEYLVSPLTPSPICNIAFELLIPNLIFWYLTSCLIVWIYDKFRKVKKK
;
A
#
# COMPACT_ATOMS: atom_id res chain seq x y z
N MET A 1 9.99 20.29 19.19
CA MET A 1 9.83 18.89 19.66
C MET A 1 11.03 18.12 19.14
N SER A 2 11.71 17.31 19.96
CA SER A 2 12.87 16.52 19.49
C SER A 2 12.41 15.40 18.54
N TRP A 3 13.20 15.11 17.50
CA TRP A 3 12.95 14.04 16.53
C TRP A 3 12.62 12.69 17.18
N LYS A 4 13.30 12.34 18.28
CA LYS A 4 13.03 11.11 19.05
C LYS A 4 11.61 11.07 19.61
N LYS A 5 11.05 12.22 20.03
CA LYS A 5 9.66 12.31 20.51
C LYS A 5 8.66 12.28 19.36
N PHE A 6 9.04 12.78 18.18
CA PHE A 6 8.21 12.75 16.99
C PHE A 6 8.01 11.32 16.48
N LEU A 7 9.07 10.51 16.43
CA LEU A 7 9.01 9.11 15.99
C LEU A 7 8.60 8.13 17.08
N LYS A 8 8.41 8.57 18.32
CA LYS A 8 8.01 7.66 19.40
C LYS A 8 6.59 7.14 19.12
N PRO A 9 6.36 5.81 19.12
CA PRO A 9 5.01 5.26 19.00
C PRO A 9 4.14 5.73 20.18
N ASP A 10 2.97 6.26 19.84
CA ASP A 10 1.89 6.69 20.73
C ASP A 10 0.62 6.05 20.16
N TRP A 11 -0.29 5.58 21.02
CA TRP A 11 -1.56 4.97 20.61
C TRP A 11 -2.33 5.85 19.63
N ARG A 12 -2.29 7.18 19.79
CA ARG A 12 -2.92 8.12 18.84
C ARG A 12 -2.36 7.99 17.42
N LYS A 13 -1.04 7.84 17.27
CA LYS A 13 -0.37 7.68 15.97
C LYS A 13 -0.66 6.30 15.38
N ILE A 14 -0.73 5.27 16.22
CA ILE A 14 -1.05 3.90 15.80
C ILE A 14 -2.48 3.82 15.26
N ILE A 15 -3.45 4.43 15.95
CA ILE A 15 -4.86 4.47 15.50
C ILE A 15 -4.97 5.18 14.14
N VAL A 16 -4.35 6.37 14.01
CA VAL A 16 -4.36 7.12 12.74
C VAL A 16 -3.66 6.33 11.64
N PHE A 17 -2.54 5.66 11.95
CA PHE A 17 -1.83 4.80 11.02
C PHE A 17 -2.72 3.66 10.49
N ILE A 18 -3.34 2.89 11.39
CA ILE A 18 -4.22 1.77 11.01
C ILE A 18 -5.38 2.27 10.15
N PHE A 19 -6.03 3.36 10.57
CA PHE A 19 -7.17 3.92 9.86
C PHE A 19 -6.80 4.36 8.43
N LEU A 20 -5.68 5.08 8.27
CA LEU A 20 -5.20 5.51 6.96
C LEU A 20 -4.76 4.34 6.09
N PHE A 21 -4.08 3.35 6.67
CA PHE A 21 -3.63 2.17 5.97
C PHE A 21 -4.81 1.36 5.43
N LEU A 22 -5.87 1.18 6.23
CA LEU A 22 -7.09 0.50 5.81
C LEU A 22 -7.83 1.24 4.70
N ILE A 23 -8.01 2.56 4.84
CA ILE A 23 -8.64 3.38 3.80
C ILE A 23 -7.85 3.30 2.51
N SER A 24 -6.53 3.42 2.59
CA SER A 24 -5.67 3.31 1.42
C SER A 24 -5.80 1.94 0.76
N SER A 25 -5.69 0.87 1.54
CA SER A 25 -5.76 -0.51 1.04
C SER A 25 -7.13 -0.85 0.44
N SER A 26 -8.20 -0.12 0.78
CA SER A 26 -9.52 -0.28 0.16
C SER A 26 -9.60 0.30 -1.26
N TYR A 27 -8.66 1.18 -1.63
CA TYR A 27 -8.62 1.76 -2.97
C TYR A 27 -7.92 0.81 -3.94
N ARG A 28 -8.69 0.33 -4.91
CA ARG A 28 -8.22 -0.50 -6.01
C ARG A 28 -8.06 0.36 -7.26
N ILE A 29 -6.88 0.27 -7.87
CA ILE A 29 -6.57 0.85 -9.16
C ILE A 29 -6.43 -0.31 -10.13
N ASP A 30 -7.41 -0.44 -11.02
CA ASP A 30 -7.31 -1.35 -12.15
C ASP A 30 -6.43 -0.67 -13.22
N PRO A 31 -5.22 -1.17 -13.48
CA PRO A 31 -4.42 -0.67 -14.59
C PRO A 31 -5.16 -1.04 -15.86
N LYS A 32 -5.69 -0.04 -16.57
CA LYS A 32 -6.20 -0.25 -17.91
C LYS A 32 -5.05 -0.70 -18.81
N GLY A 33 -5.01 -2.01 -19.11
CA GLY A 33 -4.39 -2.52 -20.33
C GLY A 33 -2.86 -2.58 -20.39
N ILE A 34 -2.18 -3.04 -19.32
CA ILE A 34 -0.88 -3.70 -19.52
C ILE A 34 -1.18 -5.18 -19.76
N ASN A 35 -1.73 -5.47 -20.94
CA ASN A 35 -1.72 -6.83 -21.46
C ASN A 35 -0.31 -7.07 -21.97
N ASP A 36 0.56 -7.58 -21.11
CA ASP A 36 1.81 -8.16 -21.60
C ASP A 36 1.45 -9.48 -22.29
N TYR A 37 1.47 -9.45 -23.63
CA TYR A 37 1.37 -10.64 -24.46
C TYR A 37 2.71 -11.40 -24.44
N PHE A 38 3.15 -11.80 -23.24
CA PHE A 38 4.20 -12.78 -23.10
C PHE A 38 3.53 -14.15 -23.05
N TYR A 39 3.49 -14.82 -24.21
CA TYR A 39 2.73 -16.06 -24.46
C TYR A 39 1.20 -15.83 -24.47
N GLU A 40 0.42 -16.82 -24.90
CA GLU A 40 -1.06 -16.81 -24.97
C GLU A 40 -1.73 -16.73 -23.58
N ILE A 41 -1.11 -16.03 -22.63
CA ILE A 41 -1.55 -15.93 -21.23
C ILE A 41 -1.80 -14.45 -20.94
N SER A 42 -3.06 -14.09 -20.67
CA SER A 42 -3.41 -12.79 -20.12
C SER A 42 -3.15 -12.77 -18.61
N ILE A 43 -2.27 -11.89 -18.16
CA ILE A 43 -2.03 -11.63 -16.74
C ILE A 43 -2.69 -10.30 -16.39
N GLU A 44 -3.70 -10.34 -15.52
CA GLU A 44 -4.26 -9.11 -14.96
C GLU A 44 -3.48 -8.71 -13.70
N TYR A 45 -2.87 -7.53 -13.75
CA TYR A 45 -2.28 -6.88 -12.59
C TYR A 45 -3.32 -5.99 -11.91
N TYR A 46 -3.41 -6.04 -10.59
CA TYR A 46 -4.19 -5.09 -9.79
C TYR A 46 -3.28 -4.33 -8.86
N PHE A 47 -3.44 -3.01 -8.81
CA PHE A 47 -2.75 -2.16 -7.86
C PHE A 47 -3.69 -1.79 -6.72
N TRP A 48 -3.21 -1.92 -5.49
CA TRP A 48 -3.95 -1.58 -4.28
C TRP A 48 -3.20 -0.53 -3.50
N GLY A 49 -3.92 0.40 -2.88
CA GLY A 49 -3.29 1.40 -2.05
C GLY A 49 -2.84 2.64 -2.80
N LEU A 50 -2.94 3.76 -2.10
CA LEU A 50 -2.28 5.02 -2.43
C LEU A 50 -1.34 5.42 -1.29
N PRO A 51 -0.42 6.37 -1.45
CA PRO A 51 0.18 6.77 -2.73
C PRO A 51 1.22 5.75 -3.22
N ILE A 52 1.65 4.80 -2.37
CA ILE A 52 2.58 3.72 -2.72
C ILE A 52 1.77 2.45 -2.89
N PRO A 53 1.42 2.06 -4.14
CA PRO A 53 0.62 0.88 -4.37
C PRO A 53 1.43 -0.40 -4.14
N PHE A 54 0.75 -1.47 -3.75
CA PHE A 54 1.23 -2.84 -3.84
C PHE A 54 0.44 -3.58 -4.92
N TYR A 55 1.06 -4.53 -5.61
CA TYR A 55 0.41 -5.23 -6.71
C TYR A 55 0.08 -6.69 -6.38
N SER A 56 -1.03 -7.15 -6.93
CA SER A 56 -1.44 -8.56 -6.94
C SER A 56 -1.73 -8.97 -8.38
N CYS A 57 -1.31 -10.16 -8.80
CA CYS A 57 -1.68 -10.74 -10.10
C CYS A 57 -2.78 -11.80 -9.96
N MET A 58 -3.72 -11.82 -10.91
CA MET A 58 -4.69 -12.89 -11.10
C MET A 58 -4.60 -13.41 -12.53
N PHE A 59 -4.55 -14.72 -12.70
CA PHE A 59 -4.59 -15.36 -14.02
C PHE A 59 -6.03 -15.34 -14.56
N LEU A 60 -6.21 -14.88 -15.79
CA LEU A 60 -7.42 -15.12 -16.56
C LEU A 60 -7.11 -16.30 -17.49
N GLU A 61 -7.35 -17.53 -17.05
CA GLU A 61 -7.20 -18.69 -17.93
C GLU A 61 -8.22 -18.61 -19.07
N GLU A 62 -7.75 -18.38 -20.29
CA GLU A 62 -8.52 -18.71 -21.49
C GLU A 62 -7.66 -19.55 -22.43
N TYR A 63 -7.75 -20.87 -22.21
CA TYR A 63 -7.47 -21.98 -23.12
C TYR A 63 -6.02 -22.25 -23.60
N LEU A 64 -5.58 -23.51 -23.34
CA LEU A 64 -4.48 -24.26 -23.97
C LEU A 64 -3.09 -23.62 -23.67
N VAL A 65 -2.19 -24.24 -22.89
CA VAL A 65 -1.12 -25.11 -23.44
C VAL A 65 -0.19 -25.54 -22.28
N SER A 66 0.07 -26.85 -22.22
CA SER A 66 1.27 -27.57 -21.71
C SER A 66 1.58 -27.63 -20.18
N PRO A 67 1.68 -28.84 -19.58
CA PRO A 67 2.00 -29.06 -18.16
C PRO A 67 3.49 -28.94 -17.78
N LEU A 68 4.35 -28.38 -18.66
CA LEU A 68 5.82 -28.47 -18.53
C LEU A 68 6.55 -27.14 -18.29
N THR A 69 5.85 -26.00 -18.21
CA THR A 69 6.48 -24.72 -17.89
C THR A 69 6.32 -24.40 -16.40
N PRO A 70 7.41 -24.12 -15.66
CA PRO A 70 7.30 -23.69 -14.27
C PRO A 70 6.43 -22.42 -14.22
N SER A 71 5.33 -22.52 -13.47
CA SER A 71 4.36 -21.44 -13.31
C SER A 71 5.00 -20.21 -12.68
N PRO A 72 4.66 -18.98 -13.10
CA PRO A 72 4.99 -17.82 -12.31
C PRO A 72 4.22 -17.93 -10.99
N ILE A 73 4.94 -18.17 -9.91
CA ILE A 73 4.41 -18.10 -8.55
C ILE A 73 3.97 -16.65 -8.34
N CYS A 74 2.65 -16.38 -8.37
CA CYS A 74 2.06 -15.08 -8.01
C CYS A 74 2.29 -14.82 -6.51
N ASN A 75 3.50 -14.38 -6.18
CA ASN A 75 3.79 -13.79 -4.88
C ASN A 75 3.17 -12.40 -4.88
N ILE A 76 2.37 -12.06 -3.86
CA ILE A 76 2.10 -10.66 -3.55
C ILE A 76 3.47 -10.02 -3.39
N ALA A 77 3.87 -9.20 -4.36
CA ALA A 77 5.18 -8.61 -4.36
C ALA A 77 5.15 -7.46 -3.37
N PHE A 78 5.50 -7.79 -2.14
CA PHE A 78 5.63 -6.86 -1.04
C PHE A 78 6.90 -6.01 -1.13
N GLU A 79 7.54 -5.88 -2.30
CA GLU A 79 8.77 -5.09 -2.47
C GLU A 79 8.59 -3.64 -1.97
N LEU A 80 7.37 -3.11 -2.08
CA LEU A 80 7.02 -1.78 -1.60
C LEU A 80 6.29 -1.77 -0.25
N LEU A 81 6.08 -2.91 0.41
CA LEU A 81 5.38 -2.99 1.69
C LEU A 81 6.12 -2.22 2.79
N ILE A 82 7.43 -2.44 2.93
CA ILE A 82 8.22 -1.76 3.98
C ILE A 82 8.22 -0.24 3.76
N PRO A 83 8.55 0.28 2.56
CA PRO A 83 8.40 1.71 2.25
C PRO A 83 6.98 2.24 2.52
N ASN A 84 5.95 1.47 2.18
CA ASN A 84 4.55 1.86 2.39
C ASN A 84 4.20 1.97 3.88
N LEU A 85 4.59 0.99 4.69
CA LEU A 85 4.40 1.01 6.15
C LEU A 85 5.13 2.20 6.80
N ILE A 86 6.37 2.46 6.37
CA ILE A 86 7.15 3.61 6.85
C ILE A 86 6.46 4.93 6.48
N PHE A 87 6.04 5.08 5.22
CA PHE A 87 5.35 6.27 4.74
C PHE A 87 4.08 6.56 5.55
N TRP A 88 3.25 5.53 5.77
CA TRP A 88 2.01 5.69 6.53
C TRP A 88 2.27 6.03 7.99
N TYR A 89 3.32 5.47 8.60
CA TYR A 89 3.70 5.78 9.97
C TYR A 89 4.19 7.23 10.11
N LEU A 90 5.02 7.71 9.17
CA LEU A 90 5.47 9.11 9.17
C LEU A 90 4.29 10.07 8.98
N THR A 91 3.35 9.72 8.11
CA THR A 91 2.13 10.49 7.88
C THR A 91 1.27 10.57 9.14
N SER A 92 1.10 9.46 9.87
CA SER A 92 0.36 9.47 11.14
C SER A 92 1.05 10.33 12.20
N CYS A 93 2.39 10.29 12.28
CA CYS A 93 3.17 11.17 13.15
C CYS A 93 2.94 12.65 12.82
N LEU A 94 2.93 12.99 11.53
CA LEU A 94 2.70 14.35 11.05
C LEU A 94 1.29 14.85 11.40
N ILE A 95 0.26 14.04 11.16
CA ILE A 95 -1.14 14.39 11.46
C ILE A 95 -1.32 14.66 12.96
N VAL A 96 -0.82 13.78 13.82
CA VAL A 96 -0.91 13.95 15.28
C VAL A 96 -0.15 15.21 15.72
N TRP A 97 1.01 15.49 15.14
CA TRP A 97 1.78 16.70 15.43
C TRP A 97 1.04 17.97 15.03
N ILE A 98 0.45 18.01 13.83
CA ILE A 98 -0.37 19.12 13.35
C ILE A 98 -1.56 19.34 14.29
N TYR A 99 -2.28 18.27 14.64
CA TYR A 99 -3.40 18.32 15.57
C TYR A 99 -3.01 18.90 16.93
N ASP A 100 -1.93 18.41 17.53
CA ASP A 100 -1.42 18.91 18.82
C ASP A 100 -0.99 20.39 18.72
N LYS A 101 -0.47 20.83 17.56
CA LYS A 101 -0.09 22.23 17.32
C LYS A 101 -1.32 23.14 17.30
N PHE A 102 -2.35 22.81 16.53
CA PHE A 102 -3.58 23.60 16.44
C PHE A 102 -4.38 23.58 17.75
N ARG A 103 -4.41 22.46 18.46
CA ARG A 103 -5.08 22.35 19.76
C ARG A 103 -4.47 23.29 20.80
N LYS A 104 -3.14 23.49 20.78
CA LYS A 104 -2.46 24.43 21.68
C LYS A 104 -2.74 25.88 21.34
N VAL A 105 -2.94 26.20 20.05
CA VAL A 105 -3.31 27.55 19.60
C VAL A 105 -4.71 27.91 20.09
N LYS A 106 -5.70 27.01 19.97
CA LYS A 106 -7.08 27.26 20.43
C LYS A 106 -7.25 27.39 21.95
N LYS A 107 -6.27 26.97 22.75
CA LYS A 107 -6.30 27.06 24.22
C LYS A 107 -5.64 28.32 24.77
N LYS A 108 -5.03 29.13 23.92
CA LYS A 108 -4.54 30.48 24.23
C LYS A 108 -5.57 31.49 23.76
#